data_AF-A0A2T5EVV0-F1
#
_entry.id   AF-A0A2T5EVV0-F1
#
_cell.length_a   1.000
_cell.length_b   1.000
_cell.length_c   1.000
_cell.angle_alpha   90.00
_cell.angle_beta   90.00
_cell.angle_gamma   90.00
#
_symmetry.space_group_name_H-M   'P 1'
#
loop_
_entity.id
_entity.type
_entity.pdbx_description
1 polymer ?
#
loop_
_entity_poly.entity_id
_entity_poly.type
_entity_poly.pdbx_seq_one_letter_code
_entity_poly.pdbx_strand_id
1 'polypeptide(L)'
;IKLINPKLRGWSNYYRHCVAKQVFGYVGHKLFHTLWHWAKRRHPTKSKTWIALKYFINRKGQWQFHGWQKIMDMDCQFNLFQIAKVPIERHVKIRSAATPFDPLYQEYLVKRKSKRLARNSWNEPAPTAL
;
A
#
# COMPACT_ATOMS: atom_id res chain seq x y z
N ILE A 1 6.20 13.63 -2.71
CA ILE A 1 5.76 12.23 -3.02
C ILE A 1 6.69 11.21 -2.38
N LYS A 2 7.99 11.21 -2.70
CA LYS A 2 8.98 10.27 -2.15
C LYS A 2 8.99 10.16 -0.62
N LEU A 3 8.81 11.27 0.09
CA LEU A 3 8.75 11.27 1.57
C LEU A 3 7.42 10.74 2.13
N ILE A 4 6.30 10.99 1.44
CA ILE A 4 4.96 10.65 1.94
C ILE A 4 4.60 9.20 1.62
N ASN A 5 4.96 8.70 0.44
CA ASN A 5 4.59 7.36 0.00
C ASN A 5 5.03 6.25 0.98
N PRO A 6 6.29 6.21 1.47
CA PRO A 6 6.73 5.20 2.43
C PRO A 6 5.93 5.26 3.74
N LYS A 7 5.66 6.47 4.24
CA LYS A 7 4.88 6.67 5.48
C LYS A 7 3.44 6.16 5.32
N LEU A 8 2.78 6.53 4.23
CA LEU A 8 1.42 6.05 3.94
C LEU A 8 1.38 4.54 3.76
N ARG A 9 2.34 3.96 3.01
CA ARG A 9 2.43 2.51 2.80
C ARG A 9 2.65 1.77 4.12
N GLY A 10 3.59 2.22 4.94
CA GLY A 10 3.89 1.61 6.23
C GLY A 10 2.67 1.62 7.14
N TRP A 11 2.05 2.80 7.31
CA TRP A 11 0.87 2.96 8.15
C TRP A 11 -0.32 2.15 7.63
N SER A 12 -0.61 2.18 6.33
CA SER A 12 -1.71 1.41 5.76
C SER A 12 -1.47 -0.09 5.87
N ASN A 13 -0.24 -0.55 5.69
CA ASN A 13 0.10 -1.97 5.81
C ASN A 13 0.01 -2.47 7.25
N TYR A 14 0.26 -1.61 8.24
CA TYR A 14 0.06 -1.94 9.64
C TYR A 14 -1.42 -2.09 9.97
N TYR A 15 -2.26 -1.14 9.56
CA TYR A 15 -3.70 -1.12 9.87
C TYR A 15 -4.58 -1.93 8.90
N ARG A 16 -4.03 -2.51 7.82
CA ARG A 16 -4.84 -3.28 6.85
C ARG A 16 -5.56 -4.50 7.45
N HIS A 17 -5.17 -4.93 8.65
CA HIS A 17 -5.73 -6.11 9.31
C HIS A 17 -6.95 -5.80 10.19
N CYS A 18 -7.20 -4.53 10.52
CA CYS A 18 -8.37 -4.08 11.28
C CYS A 18 -9.45 -3.46 10.37
N VAL A 19 -10.53 -2.93 10.97
CA VAL A 19 -11.64 -2.29 10.24
C VAL A 19 -11.25 -0.85 9.85
N ALA A 20 -10.25 -0.69 8.99
CA ALA A 20 -9.68 0.62 8.66
C ALA A 20 -10.16 1.23 7.33
N LYS A 21 -11.08 0.59 6.60
CA LYS A 21 -11.40 0.98 5.22
C LYS A 21 -11.94 2.40 5.10
N GLN A 22 -12.87 2.78 5.98
CA GLN A 22 -13.44 4.14 6.01
C GLN A 22 -12.37 5.19 6.34
N VAL A 23 -11.49 4.88 7.29
CA VAL A 23 -10.37 5.76 7.68
C VAL A 23 -9.39 5.94 6.52
N PHE A 24 -9.06 4.88 5.78
CA PHE A 24 -8.23 4.98 4.58
C PHE A 24 -8.88 5.87 3.51
N GLY A 25 -10.19 5.77 3.32
CA GLY A 25 -10.95 6.68 2.45
C GLY A 25 -10.83 8.15 2.90
N TYR A 26 -11.09 8.40 4.19
CA TYR A 26 -11.00 9.73 4.80
C TYR A 26 -9.60 10.35 4.65
N VAL A 27 -8.54 9.60 4.97
CA VAL A 27 -7.15 10.07 4.83
C VAL A 27 -6.82 10.36 3.38
N GLY A 28 -7.23 9.50 2.44
CA GLY A 28 -7.06 9.74 1.00
C GLY A 28 -7.72 11.05 0.54
N HIS A 29 -8.94 11.29 1.00
CA HIS A 29 -9.68 12.52 0.70
C HIS A 29 -9.00 13.77 1.30
N LYS A 30 -8.58 13.72 2.58
CA LYS A 30 -7.86 14.83 3.22
C LYS A 30 -6.51 15.13 2.56
N LEU A 31 -5.77 14.10 2.13
CA LEU A 31 -4.54 14.28 1.37
C LEU A 31 -4.80 15.01 0.06
N PHE A 32 -5.85 14.63 -0.69
CA PHE A 32 -6.22 15.30 -1.92
C PHE A 32 -6.50 16.79 -1.69
N HIS A 33 -7.36 17.14 -0.73
CA HIS A 33 -7.68 18.53 -0.43
C HIS A 33 -6.46 19.34 0.03
N THR A 34 -5.61 18.76 0.87
CA THR A 34 -4.39 19.43 1.35
C THR A 34 -3.44 19.74 0.18
N LEU A 35 -3.26 18.79 -0.73
CA LEU A 35 -2.44 18.97 -1.92
C LEU A 35 -3.06 19.95 -2.92
N TRP A 36 -4.38 19.94 -3.06
CA TRP A 36 -5.10 20.90 -3.89
C TRP A 36 -4.91 22.34 -3.38
N HIS A 37 -5.08 22.55 -2.07
CA HIS A 37 -4.84 23.86 -1.45
C HIS A 37 -3.37 24.29 -1.58
N TRP A 38 -2.43 23.38 -1.37
CA TRP A 38 -1.01 23.65 -1.60
C TRP A 38 -0.75 24.08 -3.06
N ALA A 39 -1.31 23.37 -4.04
CA ALA A 39 -1.10 23.67 -5.45
C ALA A 39 -1.71 25.03 -5.85
N LYS A 40 -2.90 25.36 -5.35
CA LYS A 40 -3.52 26.68 -5.52
C LYS A 40 -2.69 27.81 -4.91
N ARG A 41 -2.21 27.63 -3.68
CA ARG A 41 -1.35 28.64 -3.03
C ARG A 41 -0.03 28.85 -3.75
N ARG A 42 0.52 27.79 -4.35
CA ARG A 42 1.77 27.87 -5.12
C ARG A 42 1.62 28.64 -6.44
N HIS A 43 0.41 28.69 -7.00
CA HIS A 43 0.14 29.32 -8.30
C HIS A 43 -1.10 30.22 -8.24
N PRO A 44 -1.02 31.39 -7.56
CA PRO A 44 -2.19 32.25 -7.35
C PRO A 44 -2.75 32.84 -8.66
N THR A 45 -1.90 33.02 -9.68
CA THR A 45 -2.27 33.62 -10.98
C THR A 45 -2.71 32.60 -12.02
N LYS A 46 -2.61 31.29 -11.75
CA LYS A 46 -2.97 30.24 -12.70
C LYS A 46 -4.39 29.76 -12.47
N SER A 47 -5.07 29.39 -13.55
CA SER A 47 -6.42 28.85 -13.48
C SER A 47 -6.45 27.50 -12.75
N LYS A 48 -7.60 27.17 -12.15
CA LYS A 48 -7.82 25.87 -11.49
C LYS A 48 -7.62 24.70 -12.45
N THR A 49 -8.02 24.85 -13.71
CA THR A 49 -7.83 23.86 -14.77
C THR A 49 -6.35 23.61 -15.03
N TRP A 50 -5.55 24.67 -15.13
CA TRP A 50 -4.10 24.53 -15.30
C TRP A 50 -3.47 23.81 -14.11
N ILE A 51 -3.86 24.15 -12.88
CA ILE A 51 -3.37 23.48 -11.66
C ILE A 51 -3.72 21.99 -11.68
N ALA A 52 -4.96 21.64 -12.04
CA ALA A 52 -5.40 20.26 -12.14
C ALA A 52 -4.53 19.49 -13.14
N LEU A 53 -4.37 20.00 -14.37
CA LEU A 53 -3.56 19.36 -15.41
C LEU A 53 -2.06 19.29 -15.08
N LYS A 54 -1.54 20.25 -14.30
CA LYS A 54 -0.12 20.29 -13.94
C LYS A 54 0.26 19.26 -12.88
N TYR A 55 -0.61 19.07 -11.87
CA TYR A 55 -0.29 18.29 -10.67
C TYR A 55 -1.05 16.99 -10.54
N PHE A 56 -2.19 16.86 -11.22
CA PHE A 56 -3.07 15.71 -11.10
C PHE A 56 -3.26 15.04 -12.45
N ILE A 57 -3.10 13.72 -12.47
CA ILE A 57 -3.35 12.90 -13.65
C ILE A 57 -4.62 12.09 -13.42
N ASN A 58 -5.53 12.12 -14.40
CA ASN A 58 -6.70 11.25 -14.36
C ASN A 58 -6.27 9.83 -14.76
N ARG A 59 -6.23 8.92 -13.80
CA ARG A 59 -5.97 7.50 -14.05
C ARG A 59 -7.20 6.70 -13.64
N LYS A 60 -7.91 6.14 -14.63
CA LYS A 60 -9.13 5.32 -14.44
C LYS A 60 -10.21 6.07 -13.63
N GLY A 61 -10.50 7.31 -14.01
CA GLY A 61 -11.56 8.13 -13.39
C GLY A 61 -11.20 8.72 -12.02
N GLN A 62 -9.91 8.73 -11.65
CA GLN A 62 -9.44 9.23 -10.36
C GLN A 62 -8.27 10.18 -10.55
N TRP A 63 -8.39 11.40 -10.02
CA TRP A 63 -7.35 12.42 -10.04
C TRP A 63 -6.25 12.08 -9.02
N GLN A 64 -5.06 11.74 -9.51
CA GLN A 64 -3.94 11.34 -8.67
C GLN A 64 -2.84 12.38 -8.74
N PHE A 65 -2.38 12.84 -7.59
CA PHE A 65 -1.24 13.76 -7.51
C PHE A 65 0.03 13.07 -8.02
N HIS A 66 0.71 13.71 -8.96
CA HIS A 66 1.93 13.18 -9.56
C HIS A 66 3.05 14.23 -9.59
N GLY A 67 4.25 13.77 -9.92
CA GLY A 67 5.42 14.60 -10.15
C GLY A 67 6.40 13.89 -11.07
N TRP A 68 7.29 14.67 -11.67
CA TRP A 68 8.36 14.18 -12.53
C TRP A 68 9.70 14.47 -11.88
N GLN A 69 10.66 13.57 -12.03
CA GLN A 69 12.03 13.78 -11.61
C GLN A 69 12.98 12.99 -12.50
N LYS A 70 14.06 13.62 -12.95
CA LYS A 70 15.15 12.93 -13.64
C LYS A 70 15.96 12.06 -12.68
N ILE A 71 16.16 10.80 -13.05
CA ILE A 71 17.01 9.82 -12.35
C ILE A 71 17.83 9.12 -13.41
N MET A 72 19.16 9.18 -13.33
CA MET A 72 20.07 8.61 -14.34
C MET A 72 19.68 9.04 -15.76
N ASP A 73 19.48 10.35 -15.95
CA ASP A 73 19.02 10.99 -17.19
C ASP A 73 17.66 10.53 -17.76
N MET A 74 16.92 9.70 -17.05
CA MET A 74 15.56 9.28 -17.42
C MET A 74 14.50 10.07 -16.65
N ASP A 75 13.49 10.58 -17.36
CA ASP A 75 12.32 11.21 -16.75
C ASP A 75 11.43 10.17 -16.06
N CYS A 76 11.52 10.13 -14.73
CA CYS A 76 10.75 9.21 -13.91
C CYS A 76 9.48 9.88 -13.37
N GLN A 77 8.31 9.31 -13.66
CA GLN A 77 7.03 9.74 -13.09
C GLN A 77 6.77 9.09 -11.73
N PHE A 78 6.44 9.90 -10.73
CA PHE A 78 6.03 9.46 -9.41
C PHE A 78 4.57 9.80 -9.15
N ASN A 79 3.81 8.84 -8.64
CA ASN A 79 2.42 9.04 -8.22
C ASN A 79 2.30 8.93 -6.70
N LEU A 80 1.41 9.72 -6.11
CA LEU A 80 1.05 9.59 -4.71
C LEU A 80 0.37 8.23 -4.47
N PHE A 81 0.79 7.55 -3.41
CA PHE A 81 0.21 6.28 -3.00
C PHE A 81 -1.27 6.42 -2.65
N GLN A 82 -2.09 5.54 -3.21
CA GLN A 82 -3.55 5.56 -3.06
C GLN A 82 -3.96 4.72 -1.85
N ILE A 83 -3.89 5.31 -0.65
CA ILE A 83 -4.19 4.61 0.61
C ILE A 83 -5.60 3.99 0.64
N ALA A 84 -6.59 4.66 0.05
CA ALA A 84 -7.96 4.16 -0.04
C ALA A 84 -8.08 2.84 -0.83
N LYS A 85 -7.11 2.53 -1.69
CA LYS A 85 -7.08 1.28 -2.48
C LYS A 85 -6.49 0.10 -1.73
N VAL A 86 -5.92 0.30 -0.54
CA VAL A 86 -5.39 -0.80 0.26
C VAL A 86 -6.54 -1.74 0.65
N PRO A 87 -6.43 -3.04 0.34
CA PRO A 87 -7.44 -4.02 0.74
C PRO A 87 -7.28 -4.34 2.22
N ILE A 88 -8.42 -4.55 2.89
CA ILE A 88 -8.43 -5.08 4.25
C ILE A 88 -8.20 -6.58 4.16
N GLU A 89 -7.15 -7.06 4.83
CA GLU A 89 -6.79 -8.48 4.86
C GLU A 89 -6.88 -8.99 6.29
N ARG A 90 -7.82 -9.89 6.58
CA ARG A 90 -7.97 -10.42 7.94
C ARG A 90 -6.95 -11.52 8.21
N HIS A 91 -6.41 -11.54 9.42
CA HIS A 91 -5.63 -12.68 9.87
C HIS A 91 -6.54 -13.89 10.08
N VAL A 92 -6.17 -15.02 9.48
CA VAL A 92 -6.85 -16.29 9.71
C VAL A 92 -6.18 -16.95 10.93
N LYS A 93 -6.94 -17.18 12.01
CA LYS A 93 -6.42 -17.89 13.19
C LYS A 93 -6.00 -19.32 12.83
N ILE A 94 -5.05 -19.88 13.58
CA ILE A 94 -4.74 -21.31 13.49
C ILE A 94 -5.82 -22.09 14.25
N ARG A 95 -6.20 -23.27 13.76
CA ARG A 95 -7.06 -24.21 14.49
C ARG A 95 -6.32 -24.64 15.75
N SER A 96 -6.90 -24.45 16.94
CA SER A 96 -6.24 -24.75 18.23
C SER A 96 -5.90 -26.23 18.40
N ALA A 97 -6.74 -27.12 17.88
CA ALA A 97 -6.51 -28.57 17.94
C ALA A 97 -5.46 -29.08 16.92
N ALA A 98 -5.06 -28.25 15.95
CA ALA A 98 -4.17 -28.72 14.89
C ALA A 98 -2.74 -28.92 15.41
N THR A 99 -2.30 -30.17 15.45
CA THR A 99 -0.97 -30.56 15.92
C THR A 99 -0.14 -31.08 14.73
N PRO A 100 1.16 -30.76 14.62
CA PRO A 100 2.00 -31.21 13.51
C PRO A 100 2.16 -32.73 13.37
N PHE A 101 1.97 -33.47 14.47
CA PHE A 101 2.16 -34.92 14.55
C PHE A 101 0.89 -35.72 14.30
N ASP A 102 -0.25 -35.06 14.18
CA ASP A 102 -1.53 -35.73 13.92
C ASP A 102 -1.80 -35.74 12.40
N PRO A 103 -1.89 -36.93 11.77
CA PRO A 103 -2.12 -37.08 10.33
C PRO A 103 -3.37 -36.35 9.83
N LEU A 104 -4.41 -36.22 10.68
CA LEU A 104 -5.66 -35.54 10.33
C LEU A 104 -5.46 -34.06 9.97
N TYR A 105 -4.44 -33.41 10.53
CA TYR A 105 -4.15 -31.99 10.29
C TYR A 105 -3.04 -31.73 9.27
N GLN A 106 -2.41 -32.78 8.72
CA GLN A 106 -1.28 -32.67 7.80
C GLN A 106 -1.64 -31.83 6.56
N GLU A 107 -2.75 -32.12 5.89
CA GLU A 107 -3.19 -31.37 4.70
C GLU A 107 -3.47 -29.89 5.01
N TYR A 108 -4.12 -29.62 6.16
CA TYR A 108 -4.42 -28.27 6.61
C TYR A 108 -3.14 -27.44 6.82
N LEU A 109 -2.11 -28.03 7.44
CA LEU A 109 -0.83 -27.38 7.71
C LEU A 109 -0.03 -27.15 6.43
N VAL A 110 0.00 -28.12 5.50
CA VAL A 110 0.65 -27.99 4.18
C VAL A 110 0.03 -26.83 3.38
N LYS A 111 -1.30 -26.79 3.30
CA LYS A 111 -2.05 -25.72 2.59
C LYS A 111 -1.87 -24.35 3.24
N ARG A 112 -1.62 -24.29 4.55
CA ARG A 112 -1.35 -23.05 5.28
C ARG A 112 0.07 -22.54 5.05
N LYS A 113 1.06 -23.44 4.91
CA LYS A 113 2.47 -23.11 4.64
C LYS A 113 2.64 -22.48 3.25
N SER A 114 1.97 -23.02 2.23
CA SER A 114 2.07 -22.54 0.84
C SER A 114 1.52 -21.13 0.60
N LYS A 115 0.58 -20.65 1.44
CA LYS A 115 -0.06 -19.33 1.27
C LYS A 115 0.79 -18.13 1.69
N ARG A 116 1.90 -18.32 2.41
CA ARG A 116 2.79 -17.23 2.80
C ARG A 116 4.08 -17.32 2.00
N LEU A 117 4.18 -16.57 0.92
CA LEU A 117 5.48 -15.98 0.58
C LEU A 117 5.84 -15.13 1.80
N ALA A 118 6.75 -15.65 2.63
CA ALA A 118 7.04 -15.03 3.91
C ALA A 118 7.50 -13.58 3.69
N ARG A 119 7.05 -12.66 4.56
CA ARG A 119 7.56 -11.27 4.59
C ARG A 119 9.09 -11.23 4.76
N ASN A 120 9.64 -12.27 5.39
CA ASN A 120 11.06 -12.58 5.54
C ASN A 120 11.23 -14.07 5.20
N SER A 121 11.35 -14.43 3.93
CA SER A 121 11.81 -15.77 3.57
C SER A 121 13.33 -15.78 3.65
N TRP A 122 13.87 -16.20 4.79
CA TRP A 122 15.18 -16.86 4.75
C TRP A 122 14.96 -18.11 3.89
N ASN A 123 15.45 -18.09 2.66
CA ASN A 123 15.14 -19.09 1.64
C ASN A 123 15.81 -20.45 1.88
N GLU A 124 16.37 -20.71 3.06
CA GLU A 124 16.95 -22.01 3.38
C GLU A 124 16.43 -22.51 4.73
N PRO A 125 15.76 -23.68 4.78
CA PRO A 125 15.59 -24.36 6.05
C PRO A 125 16.98 -24.73 6.57
N ALA A 126 17.28 -24.40 7.83
CA ALA A 126 18.49 -24.90 8.48
C ALA A 126 18.52 -26.43 8.33
N PRO A 127 19.64 -27.02 7.86
CA PRO A 127 19.74 -28.46 7.70
C PRO A 127 19.49 -29.12 9.06
N THR A 128 18.53 -30.05 9.10
CA THR A 128 18.29 -30.87 10.28
C THR A 128 19.56 -31.69 10.50
N ALA A 129 20.20 -31.53 11.66
CA ALA A 129 21.34 -32.36 12.04
C ALA A 129 20.90 -33.83 12.03
N LEU A 130 21.58 -34.65 11.22
CA LEU A 130 21.59 -36.10 11.31
C LEU A 130 22.56 -36.54 12.40
#